data_AF-A0A925D351-F1
#
_entry.id   AF-A0A925D351-F1
#
_cell.length_a   1.000
_cell.length_b   1.000
_cell.length_c   1.000
_cell.angle_alpha   90.00
_cell.angle_beta   90.00
_cell.angle_gamma   90.00
#
_symmetry.space_group_name_H-M   'P 1'
#
loop_
_entity.id
_entity.type
_entity.pdbx_description
1 polymer ?
#
loop_
_entity_poly.entity_id
_entity_poly.type
_entity_poly.pdbx_seq_one_letter_code
_entity_poly.pdbx_strand_id
1 'polypeptide(L)'
;FLNGYLEFGNANMIATNVKTSDLKNREIPVTIEGDVDLSNYVNNISSEKYLSIDFFPTSLERYMPDEKRENGYDFDYVLSYDDEISLTIPADRKFVDIPEKLSMNFDGYEFAGEYVVTGNKITLRKSLVIKNSIIKTNDFANWTKFLSAIKEFNKYFISVSKK
;
A
#
# COMPACT_ATOMS: atom_id res chain seq x y z
N PHE A 1 -3.46 21.25 -1.48
CA PHE A 1 -2.37 20.66 -0.68
C PHE A 1 -2.86 19.44 0.10
N LEU A 2 -3.86 19.56 0.97
CA LEU A 2 -4.34 18.44 1.79
C LEU A 2 -5.00 17.30 0.98
N ASN A 3 -5.72 17.62 -0.09
CA ASN A 3 -6.32 16.61 -0.98
C ASN A 3 -5.30 15.59 -1.50
N GLY A 4 -4.04 16.00 -1.70
CA GLY A 4 -2.99 15.11 -2.20
C GLY A 4 -2.70 13.90 -1.29
N TYR A 5 -3.00 13.99 0.01
CA TYR A 5 -2.90 12.86 0.93
C TYR A 5 -3.99 11.81 0.70
N LEU A 6 -5.20 12.24 0.32
CA LEU A 6 -6.32 11.35 0.00
C LEU A 6 -6.29 10.86 -1.46
N GLU A 7 -5.68 11.65 -2.34
CA GLU A 7 -5.54 11.34 -3.77
C GLU A 7 -4.29 10.51 -4.07
N PHE A 8 -3.39 10.30 -3.10
CA PHE A 8 -2.14 9.53 -3.26
C PHE A 8 -1.28 9.95 -4.46
N GLY A 9 -1.40 11.20 -4.92
CA GLY A 9 -0.75 11.67 -6.15
C GLY A 9 -1.24 11.00 -7.44
N ASN A 10 -2.37 10.28 -7.38
CA ASN A 10 -2.99 9.61 -8.52
C ASN A 10 -3.94 10.56 -9.24
N ALA A 11 -3.65 10.88 -10.52
CA ALA A 11 -4.46 11.79 -11.33
C ALA A 11 -5.88 11.27 -11.62
N ASN A 12 -6.16 9.98 -11.38
CA ASN A 12 -7.50 9.41 -11.49
C ASN A 12 -8.29 9.41 -10.17
N MET A 13 -7.70 9.92 -9.08
CA MET A 13 -8.35 10.09 -7.79
C MET A 13 -8.70 11.56 -7.59
N ILE A 14 -9.94 11.81 -7.20
CA ILE A 14 -10.42 13.16 -6.85
C ILE A 14 -11.01 13.09 -5.46
N ALA A 15 -10.41 13.84 -4.52
CA ALA A 15 -10.93 13.94 -3.17
C ALA A 15 -11.90 15.14 -3.04
N THR A 16 -13.08 14.88 -2.49
CA THR A 16 -14.11 15.87 -2.19
C THR A 16 -14.50 15.81 -0.72
N ASN A 17 -15.22 16.84 -0.25
CA ASN A 17 -15.68 16.93 1.14
C ASN A 17 -14.57 16.75 2.20
N VAL A 18 -13.35 17.19 1.87
CA VAL A 18 -12.17 16.98 2.72
C VAL A 18 -12.31 17.73 4.03
N LYS A 19 -12.11 17.01 5.14
CA LYS A 19 -12.10 17.52 6.50
C LYS A 19 -10.81 17.12 7.20
N THR A 20 -10.44 17.90 8.20
CA THR A 20 -9.32 17.58 9.07
C THR A 20 -9.72 17.64 10.54
N SER A 21 -8.93 17.00 11.39
CA SER A 21 -8.94 17.31 12.82
C SER A 21 -8.46 18.75 13.08
N ASP A 22 -8.47 19.19 14.34
CA ASP A 22 -7.92 20.50 14.72
C ASP A 22 -6.40 20.51 14.58
N LEU A 23 -5.91 21.07 13.47
CA LEU A 23 -4.48 21.15 13.14
C LEU A 23 -3.66 22.03 14.11
N LYS A 24 -4.31 22.79 15.01
CA LYS A 24 -3.63 23.55 16.05
C LYS A 24 -3.42 22.75 17.33
N ASN A 25 -4.19 21.67 17.52
CA ASN A 25 -4.11 20.84 18.70
C ASN A 25 -3.08 19.72 18.48
N ARG A 26 -1.93 19.85 19.15
CA ARG A 26 -0.81 18.89 19.07
C ARG A 26 -0.99 17.64 19.93
N GLU A 27 -2.04 17.59 20.74
CA GLU A 27 -2.31 16.49 21.67
C GLU A 27 -3.25 15.43 21.07
N ILE A 28 -3.74 15.63 19.84
CA ILE A 28 -4.61 14.68 19.13
C ILE A 28 -3.97 14.21 17.82
N PRO A 29 -4.34 13.02 17.33
CA PRO A 29 -3.95 12.60 15.99
C PRO A 29 -4.41 13.60 14.93
N VAL A 30 -3.56 13.81 13.93
CA VAL A 30 -3.96 14.49 12.70
C VAL A 30 -4.78 13.51 11.87
N THR A 31 -6.03 13.86 11.60
CA THR A 31 -6.91 13.10 10.72
C THR A 31 -7.19 13.92 9.48
N ILE A 32 -7.16 13.27 8.32
CA ILE A 32 -7.62 13.82 7.04
C ILE A 32 -8.59 12.79 6.49
N GLU A 33 -9.81 13.22 6.18
CA GLU A 33 -10.89 12.36 5.70
C GLU A 33 -11.66 13.05 4.57
N GLY A 34 -12.30 12.27 3.70
CA GLY A 34 -13.10 12.79 2.60
C GLY A 34 -13.65 11.66 1.73
N ASP A 35 -14.44 12.06 0.75
CA ASP A 35 -14.95 11.15 -0.28
C ASP A 35 -13.97 11.13 -1.46
N VAL A 36 -13.61 9.94 -1.94
CA VAL A 36 -12.66 9.77 -3.06
C VAL A 36 -13.34 9.10 -4.23
N ASP A 37 -13.38 9.80 -5.36
CA ASP A 37 -13.77 9.24 -6.65
C ASP A 37 -12.53 8.71 -7.37
N LEU A 38 -12.50 7.40 -7.65
CA LEU A 38 -11.44 6.73 -8.40
C LEU A 38 -11.95 6.30 -9.78
N SER A 39 -11.41 6.92 -10.82
CA SER A 39 -11.75 6.64 -12.22
C SER A 39 -10.71 5.75 -12.90
N ASN A 40 -11.06 5.15 -14.04
CA ASN A 40 -10.13 4.43 -14.93
C ASN A 40 -9.28 3.32 -14.28
N TYR A 41 -9.79 2.69 -13.21
CA TYR A 41 -9.02 1.71 -12.41
C TYR A 41 -9.49 0.26 -12.56
N VAL A 42 -10.55 0.03 -13.36
CA VAL A 42 -11.10 -1.30 -13.63
C VAL A 42 -10.81 -1.68 -15.07
N ASN A 43 -9.98 -2.71 -15.24
CA ASN A 43 -9.68 -3.31 -16.53
C ASN A 43 -10.68 -4.40 -16.85
N ASN A 44 -11.18 -4.42 -18.09
CA ASN A 44 -12.18 -5.38 -18.56
C ASN A 44 -11.55 -6.30 -19.58
N ILE A 45 -11.43 -7.59 -19.29
CA ILE A 45 -10.88 -8.59 -20.21
C ILE A 45 -11.89 -9.73 -20.31
N SER A 46 -12.50 -9.89 -21.49
CA SER A 46 -13.61 -10.82 -21.71
C SER A 46 -14.72 -10.64 -20.65
N SER A 47 -15.01 -11.66 -19.85
CA SER A 47 -16.02 -11.66 -18.79
C SER A 47 -15.50 -11.22 -17.41
N GLU A 48 -14.19 -11.02 -17.28
CA GLU A 48 -13.52 -10.74 -16.00
C GLU A 48 -13.14 -9.26 -15.85
N LYS A 49 -13.09 -8.83 -14.60
CA LYS A 49 -12.67 -7.50 -14.18
C LYS A 49 -11.38 -7.63 -13.40
N TYR A 50 -10.39 -6.82 -13.72
CA TYR A 50 -9.09 -6.77 -13.04
C TYR A 50 -8.88 -5.39 -12.46
N LEU A 51 -8.49 -5.33 -11.20
CA LEU A 51 -8.20 -4.08 -10.50
C LEU A 51 -7.12 -4.31 -9.44
N SER A 52 -6.36 -3.26 -9.11
CA SER A 52 -5.62 -3.21 -7.85
C SER A 52 -6.46 -2.44 -6.83
N ILE A 53 -6.17 -2.59 -5.54
CA ILE A 53 -6.69 -1.71 -4.48
C ILE A 53 -5.56 -1.21 -3.59
N ASP A 54 -4.31 -1.44 -4.00
CA ASP A 54 -3.13 -1.02 -3.27
C ASP A 54 -2.57 0.26 -3.88
N PHE A 55 -2.59 1.35 -3.10
CA PHE A 55 -2.06 2.66 -3.49
C PHE A 55 -0.68 2.92 -2.87
N PHE A 56 0.08 1.85 -2.62
CA PHE A 56 1.35 1.83 -1.91
C PHE A 56 2.25 3.02 -2.24
N PRO A 57 2.86 3.64 -1.22
CA PRO A 57 3.72 4.79 -1.44
C PRO A 57 4.97 4.40 -2.24
N THR A 58 5.17 5.06 -3.37
CA THR A 58 6.40 4.99 -4.19
C THR A 58 7.64 5.47 -3.44
N SER A 59 7.49 6.05 -2.26
CA SER A 59 8.57 6.59 -1.44
C SER A 59 9.59 5.53 -1.02
N LEU A 60 9.23 4.25 -0.92
CA LEU A 60 10.21 3.20 -0.61
C LEU A 60 11.13 2.85 -1.78
N GLU A 61 10.73 3.13 -3.02
CA GLU A 61 11.53 2.79 -4.20
C GLU A 61 12.88 3.54 -4.21
N ARG A 62 12.94 4.76 -3.64
CA ARG A 62 14.18 5.54 -3.54
C ARG A 62 15.24 4.89 -2.64
N TYR A 63 14.84 3.91 -1.83
CA TYR A 63 15.71 3.16 -0.95
C TYR A 63 16.16 1.82 -1.53
N MET A 64 15.85 1.54 -2.82
CA MET A 64 16.42 0.39 -3.52
C MET A 64 17.90 0.67 -3.83
N PRO A 65 18.85 -0.15 -3.30
CA PRO A 65 20.26 -0.01 -3.63
C PRO A 65 20.49 -0.24 -5.13
N ASP A 66 21.24 0.66 -5.77
CA ASP A 66 21.81 0.40 -7.10
C ASP A 66 23.22 -0.21 -6.99
N GLU A 67 23.76 -0.69 -8.11
CA GLU A 67 25.07 -1.35 -8.17
C GLU A 67 26.25 -0.43 -7.79
N LYS A 68 26.06 0.89 -7.82
CA LYS A 68 27.11 1.88 -7.54
C LYS A 68 27.06 2.39 -6.10
N ARG A 69 26.08 1.95 -5.30
CA ARG A 69 25.88 2.50 -3.97
C ARG A 69 26.86 1.89 -2.97
N GLU A 70 27.78 2.73 -2.51
CA GLU A 70 28.82 2.35 -1.53
C GLU A 70 28.44 2.67 -0.08
N ASN A 71 27.39 3.47 0.15
CA ASN A 71 26.96 3.91 1.48
C ASN A 71 25.56 3.37 1.82
N GLY A 72 25.34 3.06 3.10
CA GLY A 72 24.04 2.66 3.61
C GLY A 72 22.93 3.70 3.40
N TYR A 73 21.70 3.34 3.75
CA TYR A 73 20.59 4.28 3.86
C TYR A 73 20.39 4.69 5.31
N ASP A 74 20.12 5.97 5.53
CA ASP A 74 19.62 6.50 6.79
C ASP A 74 18.23 7.07 6.54
N PHE A 75 17.27 6.63 7.33
CA PHE A 75 15.88 7.08 7.29
C PHE A 75 15.64 8.24 8.26
N ASP A 76 16.63 8.63 9.07
CA ASP A 76 16.58 9.62 10.16
C ASP A 76 15.66 9.26 11.33
N TYR A 77 14.70 8.36 11.12
CA TYR A 77 13.71 7.93 12.08
C TYR A 77 13.33 6.47 11.87
N VAL A 78 12.83 5.85 12.94
CA VAL A 78 12.07 4.61 12.86
C VAL A 78 10.67 4.93 12.37
N LEU A 79 10.06 4.04 11.60
CA LEU A 79 8.73 4.28 11.05
C LEU A 79 7.88 3.03 11.07
N SER A 80 6.57 3.26 11.12
CA SER A 80 5.55 2.23 10.90
C SER A 80 4.45 2.78 10.02
N TYR A 81 3.92 1.93 9.14
CA TYR A 81 2.75 2.22 8.32
C TYR A 81 1.78 1.06 8.45
N ASP A 82 0.52 1.38 8.68
CA ASP A 82 -0.58 0.43 8.67
C ASP A 82 -1.63 0.90 7.66
N ASP A 83 -1.91 0.05 6.68
CA ASP A 83 -2.91 0.31 5.65
C ASP A 83 -4.06 -0.68 5.80
N GLU A 84 -5.30 -0.18 5.82
CA GLU A 84 -6.48 -1.01 5.64
C GLU A 84 -7.34 -0.45 4.51
N ILE A 85 -7.55 -1.26 3.45
CA ILE A 85 -8.35 -0.86 2.29
C ILE A 85 -9.42 -1.93 2.07
N SER A 86 -10.67 -1.48 1.98
CA SER A 86 -11.82 -2.37 1.78
C SER A 86 -12.49 -2.09 0.44
N LEU A 87 -12.73 -3.14 -0.34
CA LEU A 87 -13.48 -3.10 -1.58
C LEU A 87 -14.71 -3.99 -1.48
N THR A 88 -15.87 -3.43 -1.80
CA THR A 88 -17.12 -4.18 -1.95
C THR A 88 -17.46 -4.27 -3.44
N ILE A 89 -17.68 -5.49 -3.93
CA ILE A 89 -18.12 -5.74 -5.32
C ILE A 89 -19.64 -5.97 -5.39
N PRO A 90 -20.27 -5.79 -6.56
CA PRO A 90 -21.68 -6.14 -6.77
C PRO A 90 -22.01 -7.57 -6.33
N ALA A 91 -23.22 -7.77 -5.79
CA ALA A 91 -23.64 -9.04 -5.18
C ALA A 91 -23.69 -10.22 -6.16
N ASP A 92 -23.77 -9.98 -7.46
CA ASP A 92 -23.76 -10.98 -8.53
C ASP A 92 -22.34 -11.39 -8.97
N ARG A 93 -21.30 -10.92 -8.26
CA ARG A 93 -19.88 -11.17 -8.56
C ARG A 93 -19.14 -11.85 -7.41
N LYS A 94 -17.97 -12.43 -7.74
CA LYS A 94 -17.06 -13.08 -6.80
C LYS A 94 -15.60 -12.77 -7.14
N PHE A 95 -14.75 -12.72 -6.11
CA PHE A 95 -13.29 -12.72 -6.28
C PHE A 95 -12.85 -14.10 -6.81
N VAL A 96 -11.94 -14.11 -7.78
CA VAL A 96 -11.43 -15.34 -8.40
C VAL A 96 -9.97 -15.55 -8.04
N ASP A 97 -9.15 -14.52 -8.25
CA ASP A 97 -7.72 -14.54 -7.98
C ASP A 97 -7.33 -13.40 -7.05
N ILE A 98 -6.64 -13.74 -5.97
CA ILE A 98 -6.12 -12.82 -4.95
C ILE A 98 -4.71 -13.28 -4.59
N PRO A 99 -3.79 -12.37 -4.23
CA PRO A 99 -2.43 -12.78 -3.92
C PRO A 99 -2.38 -13.53 -2.59
N GLU A 100 -1.39 -14.41 -2.47
CA GLU A 100 -1.08 -15.06 -1.20
C GLU A 100 -0.62 -14.02 -0.16
N LYS A 101 -0.82 -14.36 1.12
CA LYS A 101 -0.30 -13.55 2.22
C LYS A 101 1.23 -13.42 2.10
N LEU A 102 1.75 -12.22 2.34
CA LEU A 102 3.18 -11.95 2.43
C LEU A 102 3.55 -11.64 3.87
N SER A 103 4.53 -12.36 4.43
CA SER A 103 5.10 -12.06 5.73
C SER A 103 6.61 -12.19 5.66
N MET A 104 7.30 -11.12 6.01
CA MET A 104 8.75 -11.04 6.04
C MET A 104 9.20 -10.39 7.33
N ASN A 105 10.16 -11.02 7.99
CA ASN A 105 10.75 -10.52 9.23
C ASN A 105 12.26 -10.62 9.11
N PHE A 106 12.92 -9.48 9.15
CA PHE A 106 14.36 -9.34 9.20
C PHE A 106 14.74 -8.54 10.44
N ASP A 107 16.02 -8.61 10.82
CA ASP A 107 16.50 -7.79 11.94
C ASP A 107 16.40 -6.31 11.59
N GLY A 108 15.50 -5.60 12.29
CA GLY A 108 15.29 -4.17 12.11
C GLY A 108 14.18 -3.76 11.13
N TYR A 109 13.56 -4.68 10.38
CA TYR A 109 12.43 -4.36 9.51
C TYR A 109 11.54 -5.56 9.20
N GLU A 110 10.25 -5.30 9.06
CA GLU A 110 9.24 -6.33 8.83
C GLU A 110 8.09 -5.80 7.97
N PHE A 111 7.47 -6.72 7.25
CA PHE A 111 6.28 -6.46 6.45
C PHE A 111 5.29 -7.62 6.60
N ALA A 112 4.02 -7.29 6.76
CA ALA A 112 2.92 -8.22 6.67
C ALA A 112 1.86 -7.65 5.73
N GLY A 113 1.36 -8.46 4.80
CA GLY A 113 0.31 -8.10 3.86
C GLY A 113 -0.65 -9.27 3.66
N GLU A 114 -1.95 -9.03 3.77
CA GLU A 114 -2.98 -10.04 3.54
C GLU A 114 -4.24 -9.48 2.89
N TYR A 115 -4.91 -10.34 2.11
CA TYR A 115 -6.24 -10.09 1.58
C TYR A 115 -7.23 -11.05 2.22
N VAL A 116 -8.28 -10.52 2.83
CA VAL A 116 -9.33 -11.30 3.51
C VAL A 116 -10.66 -11.10 2.79
N VAL A 117 -11.20 -12.16 2.22
CA VAL A 117 -12.50 -12.15 1.54
C VAL A 117 -13.61 -12.55 2.52
N THR A 118 -14.63 -11.73 2.65
CA THR A 118 -15.86 -12.01 3.42
C THR A 118 -17.08 -11.67 2.56
N GLY A 119 -17.71 -12.68 1.97
CA GLY A 119 -18.84 -12.49 1.06
C GLY A 119 -18.44 -11.75 -0.22
N ASN A 120 -19.07 -10.60 -0.48
CA ASN A 120 -18.74 -9.71 -1.61
C ASN A 120 -17.79 -8.56 -1.21
N LYS A 121 -17.15 -8.64 -0.05
CA LYS A 121 -16.15 -7.69 0.43
C LYS A 121 -14.77 -8.35 0.47
N ILE A 122 -13.75 -7.64 0.02
CA ILE A 122 -12.34 -7.97 0.27
C ILE A 122 -11.71 -6.85 1.09
N THR A 123 -10.87 -7.21 2.05
CA THR A 123 -10.09 -6.26 2.85
C THR A 123 -8.61 -6.57 2.70
N LEU A 124 -7.84 -5.60 2.20
CA LEU A 124 -6.39 -5.58 2.23
C LEU A 124 -5.96 -5.01 3.57
N ARG A 125 -5.06 -5.72 4.27
CA ARG A 125 -4.33 -5.21 5.44
C ARG A 125 -2.85 -5.30 5.18
N LYS A 126 -2.13 -4.21 5.46
CA LYS A 126 -0.67 -4.19 5.42
C LYS A 126 -0.12 -3.53 6.67
N SER A 127 1.02 -4.03 7.13
CA SER A 127 1.84 -3.40 8.14
C SER A 127 3.29 -3.42 7.68
N LEU A 128 3.94 -2.27 7.71
CA LEU A 128 5.37 -2.10 7.46
C LEU A 128 5.98 -1.47 8.70
N VAL A 129 7.06 -2.06 9.22
CA VAL A 129 7.80 -1.48 10.34
C VAL A 129 9.29 -1.47 9.99
N ILE A 130 9.94 -0.32 10.19
CA ILE A 130 11.39 -0.13 10.12
C ILE A 130 11.84 0.33 11.51
N LYS A 131 12.38 -0.61 12.29
CA LYS A 131 12.86 -0.44 13.67
C LYS A 131 14.31 0.04 13.73
N ASN A 132 15.09 -0.24 12.68
CA ASN A 132 16.45 0.27 12.51
C ASN A 132 16.44 1.35 11.43
N SER A 133 16.73 2.60 11.79
CA SER A 133 16.76 3.71 10.83
C SER A 133 17.93 3.64 9.85
N ILE A 134 18.86 2.69 10.01
CA ILE A 134 20.03 2.52 9.15
C ILE A 134 19.98 1.15 8.48
N ILE A 135 20.05 1.14 7.15
CA ILE A 135 20.28 -0.07 6.35
C ILE A 135 21.75 -0.05 5.90
N LYS A 136 22.54 -0.95 6.48
CA LYS A 136 23.98 -1.07 6.18
C LYS A 136 24.19 -1.78 4.85
N THR A 137 25.32 -1.50 4.20
CA THR A 137 25.69 -2.10 2.90
C THR A 137 25.76 -3.61 2.93
N ASN A 138 26.19 -4.20 4.05
CA ASN A 138 26.24 -5.65 4.23
C ASN A 138 24.85 -6.31 4.30
N ASP A 139 23.78 -5.54 4.49
CA ASP A 139 22.39 -6.03 4.51
C ASP A 139 21.64 -5.73 3.20
N PHE A 140 22.29 -5.11 2.21
CA PHE A 140 21.63 -4.74 0.94
C PHE A 140 20.98 -5.92 0.23
N ALA A 141 21.54 -7.13 0.31
CA ALA A 141 20.93 -8.31 -0.30
C ALA A 141 19.55 -8.63 0.29
N ASN A 142 19.42 -8.60 1.64
CA ASN A 142 18.15 -8.84 2.31
C ASN A 142 17.18 -7.68 2.07
N TRP A 143 17.68 -6.45 2.15
CA TRP A 143 16.89 -5.25 1.92
C TRP A 143 16.30 -5.19 0.50
N THR A 144 17.10 -5.49 -0.52
CA THR A 144 16.64 -5.59 -1.92
C THR A 144 15.58 -6.67 -2.08
N LYS A 145 15.78 -7.84 -1.45
CA LYS A 145 14.77 -8.92 -1.47
C LYS A 145 13.47 -8.46 -0.81
N PHE A 146 13.56 -7.78 0.32
CA PHE A 146 12.42 -7.24 1.07
C PHE A 146 11.63 -6.23 0.24
N LEU A 147 12.29 -5.20 -0.30
CA LEU A 147 11.63 -4.19 -1.14
C LEU A 147 11.04 -4.79 -2.43
N SER A 148 11.73 -5.75 -3.05
CA SER A 148 11.23 -6.41 -4.27
C SER A 148 9.96 -7.21 -4.00
N ALA A 149 9.93 -8.00 -2.91
CA ALA A 149 8.75 -8.78 -2.55
C ALA A 149 7.54 -7.88 -2.22
N ILE A 150 7.76 -6.77 -1.51
CA ILE A 150 6.70 -5.78 -1.25
C ILE A 150 6.20 -5.19 -2.58
N LYS A 151 7.11 -4.80 -3.47
CA LYS A 151 6.76 -4.24 -4.78
C LYS A 151 5.94 -5.20 -5.64
N GLU A 152 6.27 -6.49 -5.65
CA GLU A 152 5.50 -7.51 -6.35
C GLU A 152 4.11 -7.70 -5.74
N PHE A 153 4.01 -7.76 -4.40
CA PHE A 153 2.72 -7.86 -3.70
C PHE A 153 1.79 -6.68 -4.03
N ASN A 154 2.30 -5.45 -3.98
CA ASN A 154 1.50 -4.24 -4.20
C ASN A 154 1.06 -4.03 -5.66
N LYS A 155 1.76 -4.66 -6.63
CA LYS A 155 1.42 -4.58 -8.06
C LYS A 155 0.33 -5.58 -8.48
N TYR A 156 -0.09 -6.44 -7.57
CA TYR A 156 -0.98 -7.53 -7.91
C TYR A 156 -2.38 -7.03 -8.30
N PHE A 157 -2.90 -7.55 -9.40
CA PHE A 157 -4.27 -7.31 -9.84
C PHE A 157 -5.17 -8.42 -9.32
N ILE A 158 -6.14 -8.08 -8.48
CA ILE A 158 -7.21 -9.00 -8.14
C ILE A 158 -8.17 -9.15 -9.31
N SER A 159 -8.73 -10.35 -9.48
CA SER A 159 -9.72 -10.64 -10.53
C SER A 159 -11.10 -10.91 -9.95
N VAL A 160 -12.12 -10.41 -10.64
CA VAL A 160 -13.53 -10.50 -10.26
C VAL A 160 -14.35 -10.98 -11.45
N SER A 161 -15.13 -12.03 -11.25
CA SER A 161 -16.02 -12.61 -12.27
C SER A 161 -17.48 -12.57 -11.83
N LYS A 162 -18.39 -12.80 -12.78
CA LYS A 162 -19.80 -13.06 -12.46
C LYS A 162 -19.89 -14.42 -11.76
N LYS A 163 -20.80 -14.55 -10.79
CA LYS A 163 -21.00 -15.79 -10.03
C LYS A 163 -21.32 -16.97 -10.93
#